data_AF-A0A535AU00-F1
#
_entry.id   AF-A0A535AU00-F1
#
_cell.length_a   1.000
_cell.length_b   1.000
_cell.length_c   1.000
_cell.angle_alpha   90.00
_cell.angle_beta   90.00
_cell.angle_gamma   90.00
#
_symmetry.space_group_name_H-M   'P 1'
#
loop_
_entity.id
_entity.type
_entity.pdbx_description
1 polymer ?
#
loop_
_entity_poly.entity_id
_entity_poly.type
_entity_poly.pdbx_seq_one_letter_code
_entity_poly.pdbx_strand_id
1 'polypeptide(L)' 'MSKRGHRPQRTCLGCGARDDQKKLIRLVATDQAGLQVEKQGRRRGGYLHHDQECWQAFL' A
#
# COMPACT_ATOMS: atom_id res chain seq x y z
N MET A 1 16.20 -18.52 -0.72
CA MET A 1 15.06 -19.47 -0.70
C MET A 1 13.77 -18.68 -0.54
N SER A 2 12.94 -18.56 -1.57
CA SER A 2 11.59 -18.01 -1.42
C SER A 2 10.80 -18.98 -0.53
N LYS A 3 10.46 -18.56 0.70
CA LYS A 3 9.59 -19.34 1.59
C LYS A 3 8.25 -19.52 0.89
N ARG A 4 8.02 -20.72 0.33
CA ARG A 4 6.75 -21.10 -0.31
C ARG A 4 5.63 -20.83 0.69
N GLY A 5 4.84 -19.77 0.43
CA GLY A 5 3.73 -19.35 1.29
C GLY A 5 3.93 -18.07 2.11
N HIS A 6 5.09 -17.42 2.11
CA HIS A 6 5.23 -16.13 2.81
C HIS A 6 4.44 -15.04 2.09
N ARG A 7 3.36 -14.56 2.72
CA ARG A 7 2.59 -13.41 2.29
C ARG A 7 3.04 -12.18 3.08
N PRO A 8 3.71 -11.22 2.42
CA PRO A 8 4.10 -9.99 3.11
C PRO A 8 2.87 -9.29 3.65
N GLN A 9 2.88 -8.98 4.95
CA GLN A 9 1.88 -8.12 5.57
C GLN A 9 2.31 -6.66 5.43
N ARG A 10 1.33 -5.76 5.25
CA ARG A 10 1.53 -4.31 5.22
C ARG A 10 0.46 -3.61 6.02
N THR A 11 0.78 -2.42 6.50
CA THR A 11 -0.15 -1.57 7.25
C THR A 11 -0.82 -0.60 6.30
N CYS A 12 -2.14 -0.51 6.36
CA CYS A 12 -2.93 0.49 5.66
C CYS A 12 -2.69 1.88 6.27
N LEU A 13 -2.42 2.88 5.44
CA LEU A 13 -2.19 4.25 5.88
C LEU A 13 -3.47 4.96 6.36
N GLY A 14 -4.65 4.51 5.93
CA GLY A 14 -5.93 5.10 6.33
C GLY A 14 -6.41 4.55 7.68
N CYS A 15 -6.67 3.24 7.76
CA CYS A 15 -7.22 2.62 8.96
C CYS A 15 -6.18 2.08 9.96
N GLY A 16 -4.90 2.02 9.59
CA GLY A 16 -3.83 1.47 10.44
C GLY A 16 -3.85 -0.06 10.61
N ALA A 17 -4.80 -0.78 10.00
CA ALA A 17 -4.87 -2.24 10.07
C ALA A 17 -3.81 -2.90 9.18
N ARG A 18 -3.39 -4.12 9.56
CA ARG A 18 -2.46 -4.95 8.76
C ARG A 18 -3.23 -5.95 7.91
N ASP A 19 -2.79 -6.14 6.67
CA ASP A 19 -3.33 -7.19 5.80
C ASP A 19 -2.29 -7.68 4.77
N ASP A 20 -2.65 -8.74 4.05
CA ASP A 20 -1.88 -9.28 2.93
C ASP A 20 -1.60 -8.18 1.90
N GLN A 21 -0.34 -8.00 1.50
CA GLN A 21 0.08 -7.00 0.50
C GLN A 21 -0.77 -7.05 -0.79
N LYS A 22 -1.28 -8.23 -1.16
CA LYS A 22 -2.11 -8.42 -2.36
C LYS A 22 -3.50 -7.80 -2.28
N LYS A 23 -4.00 -7.53 -1.07
CA LYS A 23 -5.29 -6.88 -0.81
C LYS A 23 -5.17 -5.37 -0.64
N LEU A 24 -3.96 -4.83 -0.83
CA LEU A 24 -3.66 -3.43 -0.61
C LEU A 24 -3.16 -2.81 -1.90
N ILE A 25 -3.57 -1.57 -2.13
CA ILE A 25 -3.09 -0.70 -3.19
C ILE A 25 -1.82 -0.02 -2.69
N ARG A 26 -0.72 -0.16 -3.44
CA ARG A 26 0.52 0.54 -3.13
C ARG A 26 0.55 1.91 -3.79
N LEU A 27 0.78 2.94 -2.98
CA LEU A 27 0.91 4.33 -3.39
C LEU A 27 2.35 4.80 -3.21
N VAL A 28 2.87 5.51 -4.20
CA VAL A 28 4.19 6.16 -4.16
C VAL A 28 4.04 7.64 -4.46
N ALA A 29 4.72 8.46 -3.68
CA ALA A 29 4.83 9.88 -3.97
C ALA A 29 5.66 10.07 -5.25
N THR A 30 5.22 11.00 -6.10
CA THR A 30 5.95 11.42 -7.29
C THR A 30 6.73 12.69 -6.98
N ASP A 31 7.79 12.92 -7.75
CA ASP A 31 8.65 14.10 -7.59
C ASP A 31 7.89 15.41 -7.93
N GLN A 32 6.75 15.30 -8.61
CA GLN A 32 5.88 16.42 -9.00
C GLN A 32 4.72 16.66 -8.00
N ALA A 33 4.90 16.31 -6.73
CA ALA A 33 3.89 16.48 -5.66
C ALA A 33 2.56 15.73 -5.90
N GLY A 34 2.62 14.56 -6.53
CA GLY A 34 1.45 13.69 -6.75
C GLY A 34 1.58 12.32 -6.09
N LEU A 35 0.53 11.52 -6.19
CA LEU A 35 0.53 10.11 -5.82
C LEU A 35 0.28 9.24 -7.05
N GLN A 36 1.03 8.15 -7.15
CA GLN A 36 0.86 7.15 -8.21
C GLN A 36 0.64 5.77 -7.62
N VAL A 37 -0.29 5.02 -8.21
CA VAL A 37 -0.48 3.59 -7.91
C VAL A 37 0.61 2.78 -8.60
N GLU A 38 1.40 2.03 -7.84
CA GLU A 38 2.52 1.26 -8.38
C GLU A 38 2.58 -0.14 -7.73
N LYS A 39 2.46 -1.20 -8.54
CA LYS A 39 2.45 -2.59 -8.04
C LYS A 39 3.77 -2.99 -7.37
N GLN A 40 4.90 -2.52 -7.87
CA GLN A 40 6.26 -2.84 -7.41
C GLN A 40 7.22 -1.70 -7.73
N GLY A 41 8.23 -1.46 -6.88
CA GLY A 41 9.23 -0.44 -7.13
C GLY A 41 10.18 -0.26 -5.95
N ARG A 42 11.22 0.57 -6.14
CA ARG A 42 12.22 0.90 -5.12
C ARG A 42 11.93 2.19 -4.35
N ARG A 43 11.00 3.00 -4.85
CA ARG A 43 10.60 4.26 -4.21
C ARG A 43 9.90 4.00 -2.88
N ARG A 44 10.06 4.93 -1.94
CA ARG A 44 9.33 4.91 -0.67
C ARG A 44 7.83 5.03 -0.99
N GLY A 45 7.04 4.11 -0.46
CA GLY A 45 5.61 4.05 -0.72
C GLY A 45 4.85 3.52 0.48
N GLY A 46 3.55 3.81 0.48
CA GLY A 46 2.58 3.33 1.45
C GLY A 46 1.58 2.37 0.83
N TYR A 47 0.67 1.87 1.66
CA TYR A 47 -0.38 0.94 1.26
C TYR A 47 -1.73 1.41 1.76
N LEU A 48 -2.78 1.22 0.98
CA LEU A 48 -4.18 1.46 1.37
C LEU A 48 -5.04 0.26 1.02
N HIS A 49 -6.10 0.03 1.81
CA HIS A 49 -7.16 -0.87 1.40
C HIS A 49 -7.93 -0.33 0.19
N HIS A 50 -8.67 -1.20 -0.48
CA HIS A 50 -9.54 -0.82 -1.59
C HIS A 50 -10.79 -0.05 -1.12
N ASP A 51 -11.08 -0.09 0.18
CA ASP A 51 -12.24 0.53 0.81
C ASP A 51 -12.17 2.06 0.75
N GLN A 52 -13.27 2.68 0.33
CA GLN A 52 -13.38 4.13 0.21
C GLN A 52 -13.10 4.85 1.54
N GLU A 53 -13.49 4.27 2.67
CA GLU A 53 -13.23 4.79 4.01
C GLU A 53 -11.73 4.95 4.29
N CYS A 54 -10.91 4.00 3.82
CA CYS A 54 -9.45 4.08 3.98
C CYS A 54 -8.83 5.17 3.11
N TRP A 55 -9.42 5.45 1.95
CA TRP A 55 -9.01 6.57 1.11
C TRP A 55 -9.40 7.91 1.71
N GLN A 56 -10.61 8.02 2.26
CA GLN A 56 -11.08 9.23 2.93
C GLN A 56 -10.30 9.56 4.19
N ALA A 57 -9.91 8.54 4.98
CA ALA A 57 -9.09 8.74 6.17
C ALA A 57 -7.64 9.14 5.85
N PHE A 58 -7.16 8.87 4.62
CA PHE A 58 -5.79 9.15 4.20
C PHE A 58 -5.62 10.52 3.53
N LEU A 59 -6.65 11.02 2.85
CA LEU A 59 -6.66 12.34 2.19
C LEU A 59 -6.85 13.47 3.21
#